data_AF-A0A821LXD8-F1
#
_entry.id   AF-A0A821LXD8-F1
#
_cell.length_a   1.000
_cell.length_b   1.000
_cell.length_c   1.000
_cell.angle_alpha   90.00
_cell.angle_beta   90.00
_cell.angle_gamma   90.00
#
_symmetry.space_group_name_H-M   'P 1'
#
loop_
_entity.id
_entity.type
_entity.pdbx_description
1 polymer ?
#
loop_
_entity_poly.entity_id
_entity_poly.type
_entity_poly.pdbx_seq_one_letter_code
_entity_poly.pdbx_strand_id
1 'polypeptide(L)'
;MFVIVGRDPDRSYPILLFLGEIFGLLSVILVGLLFDRRVSSNVYDWTTNPFSYHPVMMTIGLLFCYGNAILLYRTFKQTSKLMMKIFHACFLIISLTLSIFGLAAIIR
;
A
#
# COMPACT_ATOMS: atom_id res chain seq x y z
N MET A 1 5.54 -4.54 15.84
CA MET A 1 5.72 -5.36 14.63
C MET A 1 7.18 -5.79 14.40
N PHE A 2 8.04 -5.83 15.44
CA PHE A 2 9.45 -6.29 15.34
C PHE A 2 9.65 -7.76 15.75
N VAL A 3 8.61 -8.43 16.25
CA VAL A 3 8.73 -9.75 16.91
C VAL A 3 8.71 -10.92 15.91
N ILE A 4 8.49 -10.66 14.61
CA ILE A 4 8.20 -11.72 13.63
C ILE A 4 9.19 -11.74 12.45
N VAL A 5 10.32 -11.04 12.57
CA VAL A 5 11.41 -11.16 11.60
C VAL A 5 12.13 -12.49 11.89
N GLY A 6 11.67 -13.54 11.21
CA GLY A 6 12.22 -14.88 11.34
C GLY A 6 13.63 -14.95 10.77
N ARG A 7 14.61 -15.00 11.67
CA ARG A 7 15.98 -15.55 11.53
C ARG A 7 16.55 -15.60 10.10
N ASP A 8 16.79 -14.43 9.51
CA ASP A 8 17.71 -14.27 8.38
C ASP A 8 19.07 -13.75 8.91
N PRO A 9 20.21 -14.33 8.49
CA PRO A 9 21.55 -13.97 9.00
C PRO A 9 22.03 -12.60 8.52
N ASP A 10 21.36 -12.00 7.53
CA ASP A 10 21.61 -10.68 6.99
C ASP A 10 20.89 -9.58 7.81
N ARG A 11 21.65 -8.96 8.73
CA ARG A 11 21.23 -7.82 9.58
C ARG A 11 20.59 -6.66 8.79
N SER A 12 20.84 -6.56 7.48
CA SER A 12 20.34 -5.50 6.61
C SER A 12 18.87 -5.66 6.20
N TYR A 13 18.33 -6.89 6.13
CA TYR A 13 16.95 -7.14 5.69
C TYR A 13 15.87 -6.40 6.52
N PRO A 14 15.86 -6.45 7.87
CA PRO A 14 14.88 -5.71 8.66
C PRO A 14 14.99 -4.19 8.51
N ILE A 15 16.21 -3.67 8.27
CA ILE A 15 16.44 -2.23 8.05
C ILE A 15 15.82 -1.80 6.72
N LEU A 16 16.03 -2.59 5.66
CA LEU A 16 15.44 -2.32 4.34
C LEU A 16 13.91 -2.41 4.36
N LEU A 17 13.35 -3.39 5.08
CA LEU A 17 11.91 -3.50 5.32
C LEU A 17 11.35 -2.26 6.01
N PHE A 18 12.00 -1.82 7.08
CA PHE A 18 11.57 -0.65 7.83
C PHE A 18 11.63 0.63 7.00
N LEU A 19 12.72 0.81 6.23
CA LEU A 19 12.84 1.92 5.28
C LEU A 19 11.74 1.85 4.22
N GLY A 20 11.50 0.67 3.64
CA GLY A 20 10.45 0.47 2.64
C GLY A 20 9.06 0.84 3.17
N GLU A 21 8.74 0.46 4.40
CA GLU A 21 7.48 0.81 5.05
C GLU A 21 7.36 2.32 5.30
N ILE A 22 8.45 2.98 5.75
CA ILE A 22 8.49 4.44 5.92
C ILE A 22 8.26 5.15 4.57
N PHE A 23 8.98 4.76 3.52
CA PHE A 23 8.82 5.36 2.20
C PHE A 23 7.43 5.10 1.62
N GLY A 24 6.88 3.90 1.83
CA GLY A 24 5.52 3.56 1.46
C GLY A 24 4.48 4.44 2.16
N LEU A 25 4.54 4.54 3.49
CA LEU A 25 3.63 5.40 4.25
C LEU A 25 3.79 6.88 3.89
N LEU A 26 5.03 7.34 3.74
CA LEU A 26 5.32 8.71 3.33
C LEU A 26 4.73 9.02 1.95
N SER A 27 4.85 8.10 0.99
CA SER A 27 4.26 8.29 -0.34
C SER A 27 2.74 8.44 -0.28
N VAL A 28 2.06 7.62 0.54
CA VAL A 28 0.61 7.71 0.74
C VAL A 28 0.22 9.05 1.35
N ILE A 29 0.96 9.52 2.36
CA ILE A 29 0.70 10.81 3.00
C ILE A 29 0.91 11.96 2.01
N LEU A 30 2.02 11.97 1.27
CA LEU A 30 2.33 13.04 0.32
C LEU A 30 1.30 13.13 -0.82
N VAL A 31 0.93 12.00 -1.41
CA VAL A 31 -0.11 11.95 -2.45
C VAL A 31 -1.47 12.34 -1.86
N GLY A 32 -1.76 11.94 -0.62
CA GLY A 32 -2.96 12.33 0.11
C GLY A 32 -3.06 13.85 0.33
N LEU A 33 -1.96 14.49 0.71
CA LEU A 33 -1.90 15.94 0.95
C LEU A 33 -1.95 16.76 -0.34
N LEU A 34 -1.54 16.20 -1.48
CA LEU A 34 -1.55 16.90 -2.76
C LEU A 34 -2.97 17.36 -3.18
N PHE A 35 -4.00 16.62 -2.79
CA PHE A 35 -5.40 16.94 -3.11
C PHE A 35 -6.17 17.49 -1.89
N ASP A 36 -5.44 17.92 -0.85
CA ASP A 36 -6.03 18.67 0.25
C ASP A 36 -6.46 20.07 -0.23
N ARG A 37 -7.59 20.53 0.30
CA ARG A 37 -8.20 21.85 0.00
C ARG A 37 -7.28 23.02 0.26
N ARG A 38 -6.30 22.84 1.16
CA ARG A 38 -5.33 23.87 1.53
C ARG A 38 -4.15 23.98 0.55
N VAL A 39 -3.90 22.93 -0.22
CA VAL A 39 -2.70 22.76 -1.04
C VAL A 39 -3.01 22.86 -2.53
N SER A 40 -4.18 22.39 -2.96
CA SER A 40 -4.56 22.31 -4.37
C SER A 40 -5.96 22.83 -4.63
N SER A 41 -6.19 23.37 -5.83
CA SER A 41 -7.54 23.68 -6.32
C SER A 41 -8.36 22.41 -6.58
N ASN A 42 -7.68 21.27 -6.70
CA ASN A 42 -8.30 19.96 -6.92
C ASN A 42 -8.56 19.30 -5.58
N VAL A 43 -9.81 19.44 -5.14
CA VAL A 43 -10.31 18.90 -3.88
C VAL A 43 -10.79 17.47 -4.07
N TYR A 44 -10.74 16.67 -3.01
CA TYR A 44 -11.49 15.42 -2.92
C TYR A 44 -13.00 15.65 -3.07
N ASP A 45 -13.51 15.36 -4.27
CA ASP A 45 -14.94 15.34 -4.55
C ASP A 45 -15.21 14.30 -5.64
N TRP A 46 -15.91 13.22 -5.28
CA TRP A 46 -16.21 12.13 -6.21
C TRP A 46 -17.13 12.55 -7.37
N THR A 47 -17.87 13.64 -7.20
CA THR A 47 -18.85 14.13 -8.17
C THR A 47 -18.24 15.16 -9.11
N THR A 48 -17.50 16.13 -8.56
CA THR A 48 -16.95 17.26 -9.33
C THR A 48 -15.51 17.05 -9.78
N ASN A 49 -14.71 16.26 -9.05
CA ASN A 49 -13.31 15.98 -9.37
C ASN A 49 -12.91 14.55 -8.97
N PRO A 50 -13.45 13.51 -9.65
CA PRO A 50 -13.15 12.13 -9.33
C PRO A 50 -11.66 11.81 -9.52
N PHE A 51 -10.97 12.50 -10.45
CA PHE A 51 -9.55 12.29 -10.73
C PHE A 51 -8.66 12.40 -9.48
N SER A 52 -9.00 13.25 -8.51
CA SER A 52 -8.26 13.38 -7.24
C SER A 52 -8.14 12.05 -6.47
N TYR A 53 -9.11 11.14 -6.61
CA TYR A 53 -9.08 9.83 -5.96
C TYR A 53 -8.19 8.82 -6.69
N HIS A 54 -7.97 8.99 -8.00
CA HIS A 54 -7.15 8.06 -8.78
C HIS A 54 -5.75 7.83 -8.19
N PRO A 55 -4.89 8.87 -8.06
CA PRO A 55 -3.52 8.67 -7.61
C PRO A 55 -3.46 8.20 -6.15
N VAL A 56 -4.40 8.62 -5.29
CA VAL A 56 -4.45 8.19 -3.88
C VAL A 56 -4.78 6.71 -3.78
N MET A 57 -5.84 6.27 -4.47
CA MET A 57 -6.26 4.86 -4.45
C MET A 57 -5.22 3.95 -5.10
N MET A 58 -4.55 4.42 -6.15
CA MET A 58 -3.42 3.70 -6.79
C MET A 58 -2.22 3.56 -5.86
N THR A 59 -1.87 4.63 -5.14
CA THR A 59 -0.73 4.62 -4.21
C THR A 59 -1.01 3.69 -3.03
N ILE A 60 -2.22 3.70 -2.46
CA ILE A 60 -2.56 2.79 -1.36
C ILE A 60 -2.63 1.34 -1.86
N GLY A 61 -3.30 1.10 -2.99
CA GLY A 61 -3.50 -0.24 -3.52
C GLY A 61 -2.22 -0.87 -4.06
N LEU A 62 -1.70 -0.32 -5.17
CA LEU A 62 -0.61 -0.93 -5.95
C LEU A 62 0.79 -0.64 -5.41
N LEU A 63 0.99 0.49 -4.72
CA LEU A 63 2.32 0.79 -4.17
C LEU A 63 2.46 0.18 -2.76
N PHE A 64 1.55 0.54 -1.84
CA PHE A 64 1.67 0.13 -0.44
C PHE A 64 1.18 -1.30 -0.18
N CYS A 65 -0.10 -1.60 -0.46
CA CYS A 65 -0.68 -2.91 -0.15
C CYS A 65 -0.07 -4.04 -0.99
N TYR A 66 0.07 -3.84 -2.30
CA TYR A 66 0.67 -4.84 -3.20
C TYR A 66 2.17 -5.06 -2.91
N GLY A 67 2.92 -3.98 -2.64
CA GLY A 67 4.32 -4.09 -2.23
C GLY A 67 4.49 -4.94 -0.97
N ASN A 68 3.65 -4.70 0.05
CA ASN A 68 3.62 -5.51 1.27
C ASN A 68 3.17 -6.96 1.01
N ALA A 69 2.26 -7.21 0.07
CA ALA A 69 1.83 -8.55 -0.31
C ALA A 69 2.96 -9.42 -0.88
N ILE A 70 3.86 -8.82 -1.69
CA ILE A 70 5.01 -9.52 -2.28
C ILE A 70 6.05 -9.87 -1.22
N LEU A 71 6.28 -8.97 -0.26
CA LEU A 71 7.29 -9.15 0.79
C LEU A 71 6.82 -10.08 1.92
N LEU A 72 5.51 -10.32 2.05
CA LEU A 72 4.90 -11.09 3.13
C LEU A 72 5.57 -12.46 3.35
N TYR A 73 5.72 -13.27 2.29
CA TYR A 73 6.33 -14.60 2.40
C TYR A 73 7.81 -14.58 2.78
N ARG A 74 8.50 -13.49 2.46
CA ARG A 74 9.91 -13.32 2.79
C ARG A 74 10.09 -12.88 4.25
N THR A 75 9.19 -12.05 4.76
CA THR A 75 9.24 -11.56 6.14
C THR A 75 8.79 -12.61 7.16
N PHE A 76 7.74 -13.37 6.84
CA PHE A 76 7.07 -14.26 7.79
C PHE A 76 7.38 -15.75 7.54
N LYS A 77 8.67 -16.12 7.52
CA LYS A 77 9.11 -17.48 7.20
C LYS A 77 8.67 -18.55 8.23
N GLN A 78 8.45 -18.16 9.48
CA GLN A 78 8.15 -19.08 10.58
C GLN A 78 6.64 -19.32 10.80
N THR A 79 5.77 -18.66 10.04
CA THR A 79 4.31 -18.80 10.21
C THR A 79 3.75 -19.93 9.32
N SER A 80 2.57 -20.46 9.67
CA SER A 80 1.95 -21.54 8.90
C SER A 80 1.70 -21.12 7.44
N LYS A 81 1.99 -22.05 6.51
CA LYS A 81 1.83 -21.80 5.06
C LYS A 81 0.41 -21.39 4.68
N LEU A 82 -0.59 -21.89 5.41
CA LEU A 82 -2.00 -21.54 5.20
C LEU A 82 -2.28 -20.09 5.60
N MET A 83 -1.83 -19.66 6.78
CA MET A 83 -2.03 -18.28 7.26
C MET A 83 -1.36 -17.28 6.30
N MET A 84 -0.14 -17.57 5.83
CA MET A 84 0.54 -16.70 4.86
C MET A 84 -0.19 -16.60 3.52
N LYS A 85 -0.79 -17.69 3.02
CA LYS A 85 -1.65 -17.66 1.84
C LYS A 85 -2.88 -16.77 2.03
N ILE A 86 -3.52 -16.85 3.20
CA ILE A 86 -4.68 -16.02 3.51
C ILE A 86 -4.28 -14.54 3.52
N PHE A 87 -3.22 -14.16 4.26
CA PHE A 87 -2.76 -12.76 4.29
C PHE A 87 -2.37 -12.25 2.91
N HIS A 88 -1.61 -13.04 2.14
CA HIS A 88 -1.22 -12.65 0.79
C HIS A 88 -2.43 -12.42 -0.11
N ALA A 89 -3.41 -13.34 -0.09
CA ALA A 89 -4.66 -13.18 -0.82
C ALA A 89 -5.46 -11.96 -0.35
N CYS A 90 -5.55 -11.71 0.96
CA CYS A 90 -6.24 -10.54 1.52
C CYS A 90 -5.61 -9.23 1.02
N PHE A 91 -4.28 -9.08 1.09
CA PHE A 91 -3.62 -7.89 0.60
C PHE A 91 -3.78 -7.70 -0.91
N LEU A 92 -3.74 -8.78 -1.70
CA LEU A 92 -3.99 -8.72 -3.13
C LEU A 92 -5.44 -8.31 -3.46
N ILE A 93 -6.43 -8.83 -2.74
CA ILE A 93 -7.83 -8.46 -2.92
C ILE A 93 -8.03 -6.98 -2.59
N ILE A 94 -7.50 -6.51 -1.46
CA ILE A 94 -7.55 -5.09 -1.07
C ILE A 94 -6.91 -4.21 -2.14
N SER A 95 -5.70 -4.58 -2.59
CA SER A 95 -4.99 -3.88 -3.66
C SER A 95 -5.82 -3.81 -4.93
N LEU A 96 -6.42 -4.92 -5.34
CA LEU A 96 -7.23 -5.01 -6.55
C LEU A 96 -8.48 -4.13 -6.44
N THR A 97 -9.21 -4.20 -5.32
CA THR A 97 -10.40 -3.38 -5.08
C THR A 97 -10.08 -1.89 -5.14
N LEU A 98 -9.01 -1.45 -4.47
CA LEU A 98 -8.57 -0.05 -4.51
C LEU A 98 -8.16 0.38 -5.92
N SER A 99 -7.48 -0.50 -6.65
CA SER A 99 -7.09 -0.22 -8.05
C SER A 99 -8.31 -0.07 -8.96
N ILE A 100 -9.35 -0.90 -8.77
CA ILE A 100 -10.60 -0.78 -9.53
C ILE A 100 -11.26 0.58 -9.25
N PHE A 101 -11.36 1.00 -7.99
CA PHE A 101 -11.92 2.32 -7.65
C PHE A 101 -11.08 3.46 -8.21
N GLY A 102 -9.74 3.35 -8.15
CA GLY A 102 -8.85 4.35 -8.73
C GLY A 102 -8.97 4.45 -10.25
N LEU A 103 -9.13 3.34 -10.98
CA LEU A 103 -9.37 3.37 -12.43
C LEU A 103 -10.76 3.92 -12.76
N ALA A 104 -11.79 3.53 -12.00
CA ALA A 104 -13.14 4.04 -12.17
C ALA A 104 -13.21 5.57 -12.04
N ALA A 105 -12.32 6.16 -11.24
CA ALA A 105 -12.21 7.60 -11.06
C ALA A 105 -11.67 8.36 -12.29
N ILE A 106 -11.04 7.68 -13.26
CA ILE A 106 -10.60 8.26 -14.54
C ILE A 106 -11.59 7.96 -15.67
N ILE A 107 -12.14 6.74 -15.68
CA ILE A 107 -12.94 6.24 -16.81
C ILE A 107 -14.35 6.85 -16.84
N ARG A 108 -14.78 7.46 -15.73
CA ARG A 108 -16.07 8.13 -15.58
C ARG A 108 -15.97 9.61 -15.90
#